data_AF-A0AAJ1SIZ4-F1
#
_entry.id   AF-A0AAJ1SIZ4-F1
#
_cell.length_a   1.000
_cell.length_b   1.000
_cell.length_c   1.000
_cell.angle_alpha   90.00
_cell.angle_beta   90.00
_cell.angle_gamma   90.00
#
_symmetry.space_group_name_H-M   'P 1'
#
loop_
_entity.id
_entity.type
_entity.pdbx_description
1 polymer ?
#
loop_
_entity_poly.entity_id
_entity_poly.type
_entity_poly.pdbx_seq_one_letter_code
_entity_poly.pdbx_strand_id
1 'polypeptide(L)'
;MYMGLFGNKEKKLAKKKEKEIKKAEQAKIFNYFKDNSNLIIEDFYFDDIHKKAFIKKSILKNREQCVFNYNDLISYTPIFEGSKIKKHHGITRAVVGGVLAGPIGALVGAGTGGKEFESVKQLGVMVHLADNSSVKYLIINSETKLDSIVGRASMDIYNKLVAKLEWIVKEKEGVPTNTSESQADEIRKYKELLDDGIITEEEFNKKKQELLEI
;
A
#
# COMPACT_ATOMS: atom_id res chain seq x y z
N MET A 1 -20.03 1.84 55.82
CA MET A 1 -20.43 1.78 54.40
C MET A 1 -20.11 3.12 53.72
N TYR A 2 -18.85 3.45 53.39
CA TYR A 2 -18.50 4.74 52.75
C TYR A 2 -17.27 4.70 51.81
N MET A 3 -16.87 3.53 51.29
CA MET A 3 -15.69 3.42 50.39
C MET A 3 -16.03 3.40 48.88
N GLY A 4 -17.31 3.43 48.48
CA GLY A 4 -17.70 3.25 47.07
C GLY A 4 -17.71 4.50 46.18
N LEU A 5 -17.85 5.71 46.75
CA LEU A 5 -18.07 6.95 45.98
C LEU A 5 -16.78 7.70 45.60
N PHE A 6 -15.73 7.61 46.42
CA PHE A 6 -14.47 8.33 46.21
C PHE A 6 -13.61 7.70 45.09
N GLY A 7 -13.47 6.37 45.08
CA GLY A 7 -12.71 5.66 44.04
C GLY A 7 -13.30 5.79 42.62
N ASN A 8 -14.58 6.14 42.48
CA ASN A 8 -15.22 6.35 41.18
C ASN A 8 -14.91 7.76 40.60
N LYS A 9 -14.76 8.78 41.46
CA LYS A 9 -14.36 10.13 41.04
C LYS A 9 -12.90 10.16 40.59
N GLU A 10 -12.00 9.51 41.32
CA GLU A 10 -10.58 9.43 40.96
C GLU A 10 -10.35 8.68 39.64
N LYS A 11 -11.04 7.54 39.44
CA LYS A 11 -11.01 6.80 38.16
C LYS A 11 -11.55 7.64 36.99
N LYS A 12 -12.62 8.41 37.20
CA LYS A 12 -13.14 9.32 36.16
C LYS A 12 -12.15 10.44 35.84
N LEU A 13 -11.50 11.01 36.85
CA LEU A 13 -10.50 12.05 36.65
C LEU A 13 -9.27 11.52 35.92
N ALA A 14 -8.79 10.32 36.26
CA ALA A 14 -7.69 9.65 35.58
C ALA A 14 -8.00 9.39 34.10
N LYS A 15 -9.18 8.83 33.79
CA LYS A 15 -9.63 8.61 32.40
C LYS A 15 -9.76 9.92 31.61
N LYS A 16 -10.21 10.99 32.25
CA LYS A 16 -10.31 12.31 31.62
C LYS A 16 -8.91 12.84 31.27
N LYS A 17 -7.97 12.79 32.21
CA LYS A 17 -6.57 13.19 31.99
C LYS A 17 -5.91 12.36 30.88
N GLU A 18 -6.09 11.05 30.88
CA GLU A 18 -5.55 10.16 29.84
C GLU A 18 -6.11 10.52 28.46
N LYS A 19 -7.41 10.82 28.36
CA LYS A 19 -8.05 11.25 27.10
C LYS A 19 -7.51 12.60 26.61
N GLU A 20 -7.26 13.54 27.51
CA GLU A 20 -6.67 14.84 27.18
C GLU A 20 -5.22 14.70 26.70
N ILE A 21 -4.42 13.86 27.35
CA ILE A 21 -3.04 13.54 26.93
C ILE A 21 -3.05 12.92 25.53
N LYS A 22 -3.87 11.88 25.30
CA LYS A 22 -4.00 11.26 23.97
C LYS A 22 -4.44 12.25 22.91
N LYS A 23 -5.39 13.14 23.22
CA LYS A 23 -5.84 14.18 22.27
C LYS A 23 -4.73 15.17 21.94
N ALA A 24 -3.95 15.60 22.94
CA ALA A 24 -2.83 16.51 22.73
C ALA A 24 -1.72 15.85 21.88
N GLU A 25 -1.42 14.58 22.13
CA GLU A 25 -0.46 13.81 21.34
C GLU A 25 -0.90 13.65 19.88
N GLN A 26 -2.17 13.28 19.64
CA GLN A 26 -2.74 13.20 18.30
C GLN A 26 -2.69 14.54 17.56
N ALA A 27 -2.94 15.66 18.26
CA ALA A 27 -2.85 16.99 17.69
C ALA A 27 -1.40 17.36 17.31
N LYS A 28 -0.42 17.00 18.14
CA LYS A 28 1.01 17.21 17.83
C LYS A 28 1.43 16.43 16.59
N ILE A 29 1.05 15.15 16.51
CA ILE A 29 1.34 14.31 15.34
C ILE A 29 0.68 14.92 14.09
N PHE A 30 -0.61 15.26 14.17
CA PHE A 30 -1.31 15.85 13.05
C PHE A 30 -0.68 17.15 12.56
N ASN A 31 -0.32 18.07 13.46
CA ASN A 31 0.33 19.33 13.09
C ASN A 31 1.68 19.10 12.44
N TYR A 32 2.49 18.18 12.97
CA TYR A 32 3.76 17.81 12.35
C TYR A 32 3.54 17.39 10.88
N PHE A 33 2.67 16.42 10.63
CA PHE A 33 2.45 15.92 9.27
C PHE A 33 1.75 16.94 8.37
N LYS A 34 0.89 17.80 8.92
CA LYS A 34 0.29 18.90 8.17
C LYS A 34 1.36 19.84 7.59
N ASP A 35 2.41 20.12 8.36
CA ASP A 35 3.43 21.11 8.00
C ASP A 35 4.60 20.51 7.21
N ASN A 36 4.86 19.19 7.34
CA ASN A 36 6.04 18.54 6.76
C ASN A 36 5.72 17.58 5.59
N SER A 37 4.45 17.23 5.34
CA SER A 37 4.13 16.28 4.27
C SER A 37 4.25 16.94 2.90
N ASN A 38 5.00 16.31 1.99
CA ASN A 38 5.10 16.73 0.60
C ASN A 38 3.99 16.12 -0.28
N LEU A 39 3.38 15.03 0.16
CA LEU A 39 2.25 14.40 -0.51
C LEU A 39 1.15 14.03 0.50
N ILE A 40 -0.08 14.40 0.19
CA ILE A 40 -1.27 14.06 0.97
C ILE A 40 -2.29 13.39 0.05
N ILE A 41 -2.67 12.17 0.38
CA ILE A 41 -3.70 11.39 -0.30
C ILE A 41 -4.84 11.20 0.70
N GLU A 42 -5.85 12.07 0.64
CA GLU A 42 -6.95 12.14 1.62
C GLU A 42 -6.41 12.33 3.06
N ASP A 43 -6.49 11.30 3.88
CA ASP A 43 -6.05 11.28 5.27
C ASP A 43 -4.71 10.55 5.44
N PHE A 44 -4.04 10.24 4.33
CA PHE A 44 -2.75 9.57 4.27
C PHE A 44 -1.68 10.59 3.91
N TYR A 45 -0.79 10.85 4.85
CA TYR A 45 0.24 11.88 4.80
C TYR A 45 1.60 11.22 4.58
N PHE A 46 2.39 11.75 3.66
CA PHE A 46 3.72 11.27 3.31
C PHE A 46 4.72 12.42 3.46
N ASP A 47 5.73 12.20 4.30
CA ASP A 47 6.89 13.06 4.48
C ASP A 47 8.10 12.33 3.92
N ASP A 48 8.40 12.61 2.65
CA ASP A 48 9.50 11.98 1.92
C ASP A 48 10.87 12.49 2.37
N ILE A 49 10.94 13.66 2.99
CA ILE A 49 12.19 14.25 3.49
C ILE A 49 12.66 13.45 4.70
N HIS A 50 11.76 13.19 5.65
CA HIS A 50 12.06 12.45 6.87
C HIS A 50 11.68 10.97 6.80
N LYS A 51 11.24 10.50 5.62
CA LYS A 51 10.87 9.12 5.31
C LYS A 51 9.90 8.49 6.30
N LYS A 52 8.76 9.14 6.52
CA LYS A 52 7.68 8.65 7.38
C LYS A 52 6.30 8.98 6.84
N ALA A 53 5.33 8.17 7.26
CA ALA A 53 3.96 8.31 6.85
C ALA A 53 3.01 8.36 8.06
N PHE A 54 1.85 8.96 7.85
CA PHE A 54 0.80 9.07 8.85
C PHE A 54 -0.57 8.86 8.25
N ILE A 55 -1.34 7.98 8.89
CA ILE A 55 -2.74 7.76 8.62
C ILE A 55 -3.54 8.44 9.72
N LYS A 56 -4.28 9.48 9.36
CA LYS A 56 -5.14 10.20 10.30
C LYS A 56 -6.34 9.35 10.70
N LYS A 57 -6.65 9.33 12.00
CA LYS A 57 -7.85 8.69 12.54
C LYS A 57 -9.11 9.26 11.90
N SER A 58 -10.01 8.39 11.47
CA SER A 58 -11.34 8.78 10.99
C SER A 58 -12.40 7.85 11.56
N ILE A 59 -13.26 8.39 12.43
CA ILE A 59 -14.34 7.60 13.04
C ILE A 59 -15.38 7.22 11.98
N LEU A 60 -15.70 8.14 11.06
CA LEU A 60 -16.66 7.91 9.99
C LEU A 60 -16.21 6.80 9.03
N LYS A 61 -14.92 6.75 8.70
CA LYS A 61 -14.34 5.73 7.80
C LYS A 61 -13.81 4.49 8.55
N ASN A 62 -14.09 4.36 9.85
CA ASN A 62 -13.56 3.32 10.73
C ASN A 62 -12.04 3.09 10.59
N ARG A 63 -11.30 4.19 10.62
CA ARG A 63 -9.85 4.22 10.38
C ARG A 63 -9.10 4.55 11.64
N GLU A 64 -8.17 3.69 11.99
CA GLU A 64 -7.26 3.90 13.12
C GLU A 64 -6.14 4.86 12.76
N GLN A 65 -5.57 5.48 13.79
CA GLN A 65 -4.37 6.29 13.62
C GLN A 65 -3.16 5.39 13.47
N CYS A 66 -2.28 5.68 12.52
CA CYS A 66 -0.99 4.99 12.40
C CYS A 66 0.09 5.98 11.99
N VAL A 67 1.27 5.87 12.60
CA VAL A 67 2.50 6.56 12.17
C VAL A 67 3.55 5.47 11.99
N PHE A 68 4.26 5.49 10.88
CA PHE A 68 5.33 4.52 10.60
C PHE A 68 6.45 5.17 9.79
N ASN A 69 7.69 4.71 9.98
CA ASN A 69 8.78 5.09 9.09
C ASN A 69 8.71 4.25 7.82
N TYR A 70 9.24 4.77 6.72
CA TYR A 70 9.29 4.03 5.45
C TYR A 70 10.07 2.72 5.58
N ASN A 71 11.12 2.69 6.42
CA ASN A 71 11.89 1.49 6.69
C ASN A 71 11.04 0.38 7.35
N ASP A 72 10.03 0.77 8.13
CA ASP A 72 9.12 -0.14 8.82
C ASP A 72 8.06 -0.72 7.87
N LEU A 73 7.84 -0.12 6.69
CA LEU A 73 6.93 -0.65 5.68
C LEU A 73 7.54 -1.89 5.01
N ILE A 74 7.01 -3.08 5.32
CA ILE A 74 7.49 -4.34 4.73
C ILE A 74 6.85 -4.58 3.37
N SER A 75 5.52 -4.45 3.31
CA SER A 75 4.74 -4.64 2.08
C SER A 75 3.37 -3.99 2.24
N TYR A 76 2.56 -4.05 1.18
CA TYR A 76 1.15 -3.72 1.26
C TYR A 76 0.33 -4.71 0.41
N THR A 77 -0.88 -5.01 0.86
CA THR A 77 -1.85 -5.81 0.12
C THR A 77 -2.95 -4.91 -0.42
N PRO A 78 -3.14 -4.79 -1.74
CA PRO A 78 -4.25 -4.03 -2.28
C PRO A 78 -5.59 -4.75 -2.08
N ILE A 79 -6.64 -3.99 -1.81
CA ILE A 79 -8.01 -4.46 -1.55
C ILE A 79 -8.91 -3.97 -2.69
N PHE A 80 -9.47 -4.91 -3.45
CA PHE A 80 -10.48 -4.66 -4.46
C PHE A 80 -11.53 -5.78 -4.44
N GLU A 81 -12.75 -5.47 -4.00
CA GLU A 81 -13.88 -6.39 -4.00
C GLU A 81 -14.94 -5.92 -5.00
N GLY A 82 -14.80 -6.32 -6.27
CA GLY A 82 -15.71 -5.95 -7.34
C GLY A 82 -17.04 -6.72 -7.31
N SER A 83 -18.11 -6.10 -7.80
CA SER A 83 -19.44 -6.71 -7.99
C SER A 83 -20.07 -6.31 -9.33
N LYS A 84 -20.97 -7.17 -9.82
CA LYS A 84 -21.86 -6.90 -10.98
C LYS A 84 -23.25 -6.56 -10.45
N ILE A 85 -23.86 -5.47 -10.91
CA ILE A 85 -25.21 -5.07 -10.50
C ILE A 85 -26.22 -5.69 -11.47
N LYS A 86 -26.90 -6.77 -11.09
CA LYS A 86 -28.05 -7.25 -11.89
C LYS A 86 -29.29 -6.39 -11.62
N LYS A 87 -29.93 -5.90 -12.69
CA LYS A 87 -31.28 -5.33 -12.66
C LYS A 87 -32.30 -6.45 -12.39
N HIS A 88 -33.04 -6.34 -11.28
CA HIS A 88 -34.21 -7.12 -10.85
C HIS A 88 -34.05 -8.65 -10.63
N HIS A 89 -34.42 -9.11 -9.43
CA HIS A 89 -34.71 -10.50 -9.03
C HIS A 89 -33.57 -11.53 -8.89
N GLY A 90 -32.48 -11.20 -8.20
CA GLY A 90 -31.62 -12.26 -7.67
C GLY A 90 -30.29 -11.78 -7.11
N ILE A 91 -30.09 -11.96 -5.80
CA ILE A 91 -28.78 -11.73 -5.16
C ILE A 91 -27.86 -12.87 -5.61
N THR A 92 -27.10 -12.66 -6.68
CA THR A 92 -26.00 -13.56 -7.05
C THR A 92 -24.73 -13.03 -6.38
N ARG A 93 -24.30 -13.67 -5.29
CA ARG A 93 -23.01 -13.39 -4.66
C ARG A 93 -21.90 -13.92 -5.56
N ALA A 94 -21.23 -13.06 -6.31
CA ALA A 94 -19.93 -13.38 -6.88
C ALA A 94 -18.86 -12.95 -5.88
N VAL A 95 -18.24 -13.91 -5.20
CA VAL A 95 -16.93 -13.71 -4.58
C VAL A 95 -15.92 -13.82 -5.71
N VAL A 96 -15.31 -12.71 -6.09
CA VAL A 96 -14.14 -12.76 -6.99
C VAL A 96 -12.93 -12.46 -6.14
N GLY A 97 -12.30 -13.56 -5.67
CA GLY A 97 -10.99 -13.53 -5.06
C GLY A 97 -9.92 -13.24 -6.11
N GLY A 98 -9.07 -12.27 -5.78
CA GLY A 98 -7.71 -12.03 -6.24
C GLY A 98 -7.30 -12.50 -7.64
N VAL A 99 -7.22 -11.55 -8.57
CA VAL A 99 -6.08 -11.46 -9.48
C VAL A 99 -5.70 -9.98 -9.60
N LEU A 100 -4.66 -9.58 -8.86
CA LEU A 100 -4.00 -8.28 -9.04
C LEU A 100 -2.63 -8.54 -9.67
N ALA A 101 -2.56 -8.60 -11.00
CA ALA A 101 -1.32 -8.51 -11.79
C ALA A 101 -0.63 -7.12 -11.63
N GLY A 102 -0.06 -6.86 -10.47
CA GLY A 102 0.82 -5.72 -10.22
C GLY A 102 0.14 -4.33 -10.03
N PRO A 103 0.93 -3.32 -9.62
CA PRO A 103 0.42 -2.11 -8.95
C PRO A 103 -0.34 -1.12 -9.85
N ILE A 104 -0.12 -1.15 -11.18
CA ILE A 104 -0.73 -0.17 -12.10
C ILE A 104 -1.54 -0.85 -13.23
N GLY A 105 -1.29 -2.13 -13.51
CA GLY A 105 -1.85 -2.81 -14.69
C GLY A 105 -3.08 -3.68 -14.44
N ALA A 106 -3.29 -4.19 -13.23
CA ALA A 106 -4.29 -5.23 -13.01
C ALA A 106 -5.70 -4.77 -12.75
N LEU A 107 -5.92 -3.57 -12.24
CA LEU A 107 -7.30 -3.10 -12.05
C LEU A 107 -7.97 -2.84 -13.39
N VAL A 108 -7.19 -2.36 -14.37
CA VAL A 108 -7.64 -2.13 -15.75
C VAL A 108 -7.56 -3.42 -16.57
N GLY A 109 -6.59 -4.30 -16.30
CA GLY A 109 -6.41 -5.59 -16.96
C GLY A 109 -7.27 -6.75 -16.42
N ALA A 110 -7.81 -6.72 -15.20
CA ALA A 110 -8.70 -7.77 -14.70
C ALA A 110 -10.07 -7.78 -15.41
N GLY A 111 -10.37 -6.75 -16.20
CA GLY A 111 -11.42 -6.79 -17.21
C GLY A 111 -11.12 -7.73 -18.38
N THR A 112 -9.85 -8.08 -18.65
CA THR A 112 -9.45 -8.86 -19.84
C THR A 112 -9.49 -10.37 -19.66
N GLY A 113 -9.84 -10.86 -18.46
CA GLY A 113 -10.36 -12.22 -18.27
C GLY A 113 -11.86 -12.37 -18.58
N GLY A 114 -12.50 -11.33 -19.15
CA GLY A 114 -13.92 -11.31 -19.49
C GLY A 114 -14.87 -10.93 -18.36
N LYS A 115 -14.38 -10.32 -17.27
CA LYS A 115 -15.19 -9.91 -16.12
C LYS A 115 -15.23 -8.38 -15.99
N GLU A 116 -16.26 -7.77 -16.55
CA GLU A 116 -16.61 -6.37 -16.28
C GLU A 116 -17.20 -6.23 -14.86
N PHE A 117 -16.62 -5.37 -14.03
CA PHE A 117 -17.22 -4.98 -12.75
C PHE A 117 -17.96 -3.66 -12.93
N GLU A 118 -19.20 -3.59 -12.43
CA GLU A 118 -20.00 -2.36 -12.47
C GLU A 118 -19.87 -1.59 -11.16
N SER A 119 -19.59 -2.28 -10.06
CA SER A 119 -19.43 -1.72 -8.73
C SER A 119 -18.26 -2.34 -7.96
N VAL A 120 -17.88 -1.69 -6.88
CA VAL A 120 -16.92 -2.16 -5.88
C VAL A 120 -17.52 -2.03 -4.49
N LYS A 121 -17.40 -3.07 -3.66
CA LYS A 121 -17.84 -3.07 -2.26
C LYS A 121 -16.76 -2.56 -1.32
N GLN A 122 -15.51 -2.97 -1.57
CA GLN A 122 -14.35 -2.54 -0.81
C GLN A 122 -13.20 -2.16 -1.74
N LEU A 123 -12.64 -0.98 -1.51
CA LEU A 123 -11.46 -0.48 -2.20
C LEU A 123 -10.51 0.11 -1.16
N GLY A 124 -9.23 -0.26 -1.20
CA GLY A 124 -8.26 0.24 -0.23
C GLY A 124 -6.98 -0.57 -0.20
N VAL A 125 -6.21 -0.43 0.87
CA VAL A 125 -4.95 -1.17 1.05
C VAL A 125 -4.84 -1.67 2.49
N MET A 126 -4.11 -2.75 2.69
CA MET A 126 -3.61 -3.18 3.99
C MET A 126 -2.10 -2.99 4.01
N VAL A 127 -1.61 -2.14 4.92
CA VAL A 127 -0.19 -1.83 5.10
C VAL A 127 0.39 -2.81 6.11
N HIS A 128 1.50 -3.48 5.79
CA HIS A 128 2.16 -4.45 6.67
C HIS A 128 3.47 -3.87 7.19
N LEU A 129 3.63 -3.87 8.51
CA LEU A 129 4.76 -3.24 9.20
C LEU A 129 5.71 -4.27 9.82
N ALA A 130 6.94 -3.84 10.08
CA ALA A 130 8.03 -4.69 10.61
C ALA A 130 7.75 -5.27 12.01
N ASP A 131 6.85 -4.65 12.78
CA ASP A 131 6.39 -5.14 14.09
C ASP A 131 5.28 -6.20 13.98
N ASN A 132 5.06 -6.76 12.78
CA ASN A 132 3.97 -7.67 12.42
C ASN A 132 2.57 -7.06 12.56
N SER A 133 2.44 -5.75 12.82
CA SER A 133 1.15 -5.09 12.77
C SER A 133 0.71 -4.86 11.32
N SER A 134 -0.60 -4.74 11.12
CA SER A 134 -1.17 -4.43 9.81
C SER A 134 -2.28 -3.41 9.94
N VAL A 135 -2.26 -2.38 9.09
CA VAL A 135 -3.23 -1.29 9.14
C VAL A 135 -4.07 -1.28 7.88
N LYS A 136 -5.37 -1.49 8.04
CA LYS A 136 -6.34 -1.45 6.94
C LYS A 136 -6.78 0.00 6.68
N TYR A 137 -6.56 0.46 5.45
CA TYR A 137 -6.99 1.76 4.95
C TYR A 137 -8.02 1.56 3.83
N LEU A 138 -9.32 1.67 4.16
CA LEU A 138 -10.39 1.64 3.17
C LEU A 138 -10.67 3.05 2.64
N ILE A 139 -10.80 3.13 1.32
CA ILE A 139 -11.29 4.29 0.56
C ILE A 139 -12.80 4.11 0.35
N ILE A 140 -13.22 2.92 -0.08
CA ILE A 140 -14.62 2.50 -0.18
C ILE A 140 -14.85 1.31 0.76
N ASN A 141 -15.97 1.34 1.49
CA ASN A 141 -16.44 0.23 2.33
C ASN A 141 -17.96 -0.01 2.18
N SER A 142 -18.50 0.40 1.04
CA SER A 142 -19.91 0.24 0.67
C SER A 142 -20.02 0.10 -0.83
N GLU A 143 -21.01 -0.64 -1.32
CA GLU A 143 -21.19 -0.83 -2.76
C GLU A 143 -21.28 0.53 -3.50
N THR A 144 -20.35 0.74 -4.43
CA THR A 144 -20.17 1.99 -5.16
C THR A 144 -19.96 1.67 -6.63
N LYS A 145 -20.75 2.30 -7.52
CA LYS A 145 -20.57 2.12 -8.96
C LYS A 145 -19.23 2.71 -9.41
N LEU A 146 -18.47 1.96 -10.21
CA LEU A 146 -17.15 2.38 -10.68
C LEU A 146 -17.23 3.57 -11.65
N ASP A 147 -18.30 3.68 -12.43
CA ASP A 147 -18.53 4.77 -13.39
C ASP A 147 -19.05 6.07 -12.75
N SER A 148 -19.46 6.03 -11.48
CA SER A 148 -19.92 7.20 -10.74
C SER A 148 -18.78 8.17 -10.42
N ILE A 149 -19.11 9.44 -10.15
CA ILE A 149 -18.11 10.45 -9.74
C ILE A 149 -17.30 9.97 -8.54
N VAL A 150 -17.97 9.41 -7.52
CA VAL A 150 -17.32 8.88 -6.31
C VAL A 150 -16.47 7.66 -6.63
N GLY A 151 -16.95 6.76 -7.48
CA GLY A 151 -16.20 5.57 -7.91
C GLY A 151 -14.90 5.92 -8.63
N ARG A 152 -14.98 6.81 -9.63
CA ARG A 152 -13.81 7.28 -10.39
C ARG A 152 -12.82 8.01 -9.49
N ALA A 153 -13.29 8.95 -8.67
CA ALA A 153 -12.43 9.68 -7.73
C ALA A 153 -11.73 8.73 -6.73
N SER A 154 -12.46 7.73 -6.22
CA SER A 154 -11.90 6.73 -5.31
C SER A 154 -10.85 5.86 -5.99
N MET A 155 -11.01 5.56 -7.28
CA MET A 155 -10.00 4.85 -8.07
C MET A 155 -8.75 5.66 -8.31
N ASP A 156 -8.89 6.96 -8.59
CA ASP A 156 -7.74 7.85 -8.72
C ASP A 156 -6.96 7.93 -7.40
N ILE A 157 -7.66 8.04 -6.27
CA ILE A 157 -7.07 8.02 -4.93
C ILE A 157 -6.35 6.69 -4.68
N TYR A 158 -7.00 5.57 -4.99
CA TYR A 158 -6.44 4.24 -4.83
C TYR A 158 -5.16 4.05 -5.65
N ASN A 159 -5.19 4.41 -6.94
CA ASN A 159 -4.04 4.27 -7.83
C ASN A 159 -2.86 5.13 -7.36
N LYS A 160 -3.12 6.38 -6.94
CA LYS A 160 -2.08 7.24 -6.35
C LYS A 160 -1.47 6.64 -5.09
N LEU A 161 -2.31 6.07 -4.22
CA LEU A 161 -1.85 5.46 -2.97
C LEU A 161 -1.01 4.22 -3.21
N VAL A 162 -1.48 3.31 -4.07
CA VAL A 162 -0.76 2.09 -4.46
C VAL A 162 0.58 2.45 -5.09
N ALA A 163 0.61 3.39 -6.06
CA ALA A 163 1.84 3.83 -6.68
C ALA A 163 2.84 4.41 -5.67
N LYS A 164 2.35 5.17 -4.69
CA LYS A 164 3.22 5.73 -3.63
C LYS A 164 3.78 4.64 -2.72
N LEU A 165 2.95 3.72 -2.25
CA LEU A 165 3.41 2.62 -1.39
C LEU A 165 4.40 1.71 -2.13
N GLU A 166 4.14 1.42 -3.40
CA GLU A 166 5.05 0.68 -4.27
C GLU A 166 6.42 1.36 -4.38
N TRP A 167 6.43 2.67 -4.60
CA TRP A 167 7.66 3.45 -4.66
C TRP A 167 8.45 3.35 -3.35
N ILE A 168 7.79 3.45 -2.19
CA ILE A 168 8.45 3.31 -0.88
C ILE A 168 9.07 1.92 -0.72
N VAL A 169 8.32 0.86 -1.08
CA VAL A 169 8.82 -0.52 -0.99
C VAL A 169 10.04 -0.71 -1.89
N LYS A 170 9.97 -0.28 -3.16
CA LYS A 170 11.09 -0.37 -4.12
C LYS A 170 12.29 0.46 -3.74
N GLU A 171 12.09 1.68 -3.22
CA GLU A 171 13.18 2.52 -2.74
C GLU A 171 13.97 1.82 -1.62
N LYS A 172 13.28 1.06 -0.78
CA LYS A 172 13.87 0.30 0.33
C LYS A 172 14.61 -0.96 -0.13
N GLU A 173 14.16 -1.60 -1.19
CA GLU A 173 14.84 -2.75 -1.80
C GLU A 173 16.19 -2.37 -2.45
N GLY A 174 16.50 -1.07 -2.53
CA GLY A 174 17.71 -0.57 -3.16
C GLY A 174 17.62 -0.65 -4.67
N VAL A 175 18.33 0.24 -5.36
CA VAL A 175 18.67 0.01 -6.78
C VAL A 175 19.28 -1.40 -6.86
N PRO A 176 18.84 -2.28 -7.78
CA PRO A 176 19.37 -3.62 -7.85
C PRO A 176 20.84 -3.56 -8.27
N THR A 177 21.75 -3.61 -7.30
CA THR A 177 23.05 -4.23 -7.50
C THR A 177 22.84 -5.71 -7.29
N ASN A 178 22.28 -6.37 -8.30
CA ASN A 178 22.08 -7.82 -8.34
C ASN A 178 23.44 -8.51 -8.54
N THR A 179 24.17 -8.78 -7.46
CA THR A 179 25.45 -9.52 -7.55
C THR A 179 25.28 -11.04 -7.44
N SER A 180 24.06 -11.60 -7.50
CA SER A 180 23.91 -13.07 -7.56
C SER A 180 22.77 -13.61 -8.44
N GLU A 181 21.72 -12.83 -8.73
CA GLU A 181 20.71 -13.23 -9.73
C GLU A 181 21.09 -12.84 -11.17
N SER A 182 22.12 -12.02 -11.39
CA SER A 182 22.41 -11.40 -12.70
C SER A 182 23.51 -12.08 -13.52
N GLN A 183 24.45 -12.83 -12.93
CA GLN A 183 25.61 -13.35 -13.66
C GLN A 183 25.22 -14.35 -14.76
N ALA A 184 24.31 -15.29 -14.46
CA ALA A 184 23.86 -16.29 -15.43
C ALA A 184 23.03 -15.66 -16.56
N ASP A 185 22.17 -14.69 -16.25
CA ASP A 185 21.36 -13.98 -17.23
C ASP A 185 22.19 -13.03 -18.09
N GLU A 186 23.23 -12.41 -17.52
CA GLU A 186 24.21 -11.63 -18.28
C GLU A 186 25.03 -12.51 -19.21
N ILE A 187 25.50 -13.68 -18.75
CA ILE A 187 26.18 -14.67 -19.61
C ILE A 187 25.26 -15.10 -20.76
N ARG A 188 23.95 -15.24 -20.52
CA ARG A 188 22.97 -15.56 -21.58
C ARG A 188 22.81 -14.44 -22.60
N LYS A 189 22.73 -13.18 -22.16
CA LYS A 189 22.69 -12.00 -23.05
C LYS A 189 23.97 -11.87 -23.88
N TYR A 190 25.13 -12.06 -23.26
CA TYR A 190 26.41 -12.06 -23.99
C TYR A 190 26.49 -13.22 -24.99
N LYS A 191 25.87 -14.37 -24.70
CA LYS A 191 25.80 -15.49 -25.63
C LYS A 191 24.91 -15.18 -26.84
N GLU A 192 23.78 -14.52 -26.62
CA GLU A 192 22.93 -14.02 -27.72
C GLU A 192 23.70 -13.05 -28.63
N LEU A 193 24.49 -12.11 -28.06
CA LEU A 193 25.32 -11.20 -28.86
C LEU A 193 26.41 -11.94 -29.68
N LEU A 194 26.94 -13.04 -29.17
CA LEU A 194 27.88 -13.90 -29.91
C LEU A 194 27.18 -14.64 -31.05
N ASP A 195 25.99 -15.18 -30.78
CA ASP A 195 25.19 -15.92 -31.76
C ASP A 195 24.68 -15.00 -32.88
N ASP A 196 24.39 -13.74 -32.56
CA ASP A 196 24.06 -12.67 -33.51
C ASP A 196 25.29 -12.12 -34.26
N GLY A 197 26.50 -12.58 -33.92
CA GLY A 197 27.77 -12.13 -34.54
C GLY A 197 28.16 -10.70 -34.20
N ILE A 198 27.58 -10.11 -33.15
CA ILE A 198 27.83 -8.73 -32.69
C ILE A 198 29.14 -8.67 -31.91
N ILE A 199 29.49 -9.73 -31.19
CA ILE A 199 30.77 -9.87 -30.47
C ILE A 199 31.50 -11.14 -30.91
N THR A 200 32.81 -11.18 -30.69
CA THR A 200 33.65 -12.35 -30.97
C THR A 200 33.65 -13.35 -29.82
N GLU A 201 34.04 -14.60 -30.11
CA GLU A 201 34.13 -15.66 -29.10
C GLU A 201 35.14 -15.32 -27.99
N GLU A 202 36.20 -14.58 -28.32
CA GLU A 202 37.20 -14.08 -27.38
C GLU A 202 36.62 -13.04 -26.40
N GLU A 203 35.82 -12.11 -26.90
CA GLU A 203 35.15 -11.07 -26.09
C GLU A 203 34.09 -11.68 -25.17
N PHE A 204 33.32 -12.64 -25.68
CA PHE A 204 32.37 -13.42 -24.88
C PHE A 204 33.07 -14.14 -23.73
N ASN A 205 34.16 -14.87 -24.02
CA ASN A 205 34.88 -15.65 -23.01
C ASN A 205 35.53 -14.77 -21.94
N LYS A 206 36.08 -13.61 -22.32
CA LYS A 206 36.64 -12.64 -21.36
C LYS A 206 35.58 -12.11 -20.40
N LYS A 207 34.40 -11.74 -20.91
CA LYS A 207 33.28 -11.29 -20.07
C LYS A 207 32.70 -12.40 -19.21
N LYS A 208 32.63 -13.64 -19.72
CA LYS A 208 32.20 -14.81 -18.95
C LYS A 208 33.13 -15.11 -17.77
N GLN A 209 34.45 -14.96 -17.92
CA GLN A 209 35.41 -15.12 -16.82
C GLN A 209 35.25 -14.01 -15.76
N GLU A 210 35.16 -12.76 -16.20
CA GLU A 210 34.92 -11.60 -15.32
C GLU A 210 33.61 -11.75 -14.53
N LEU A 211 32.56 -12.26 -15.16
CA LEU A 211 31.25 -12.50 -14.54
C LEU A 211 31.20 -13.73 -13.64
N LEU A 212 32.11 -14.69 -13.76
CA LEU A 212 32.18 -15.87 -12.90
C LEU A 212 33.19 -15.70 -11.74
N GLU A 213 33.90 -14.58 -11.69
CA GLU A 213 35.02 -14.33 -10.77
C GLU A 213 36.14 -15.40 -10.85
N ILE A 214 36.40 -15.94 -12.06
CA ILE A 214 37.42 -16.98 -12.35
C ILE A 214 38.53 -16.45 -13.24
#